data_AF-A0A381VQY9-F1
#
_entry.id   AF-A0A381VQY9-F1
#
_cell.length_a   1.000
_cell.length_b   1.000
_cell.length_c   1.000
_cell.angle_alpha   90.00
_cell.angle_beta   90.00
_cell.angle_gamma   90.00
#
_symmetry.space_group_name_H-M   'P 1'
#
loop_
_entity.id
_entity.type
_entity.pdbx_description
1 polymer ?
#
loop_
_entity_poly.entity_id
_entity_poly.type
_entity_poly.pdbx_seq_one_letter_code
_entity_poly.pdbx_strand_id
1 'polypeptide(L)'
;VSEIVVYAAGEIHSEWRDELRGYLEAVNVEAEIIGPQEQHDRSDSVGEDILGSQPNARYRDLIGARVNTLRTRVLMQRADLCVAFFGPKYKQWNTAADGGSAVAAGLPLILVRADEHVHALKELDALATLTVDTLQQAAQAIAYIFE
;
A
#
# COMPACT_ATOMS: atom_id res chain seq x y z
N VAL A 1 5.28 -17.46 -16.78
CA VAL A 1 5.22 -16.87 -15.43
C VAL A 1 4.03 -15.94 -15.44
N SER A 2 3.17 -16.03 -14.44
CA SER A 2 2.00 -15.15 -14.35
C SER A 2 2.44 -13.82 -13.78
N GLU A 3 2.09 -12.73 -14.47
CA GLU A 3 2.48 -11.36 -14.11
C GLU A 3 1.29 -10.65 -13.46
N ILE A 4 1.53 -9.95 -12.35
CA ILE A 4 0.51 -9.15 -11.65
C ILE A 4 1.11 -7.87 -11.08
N VAL A 5 0.37 -6.78 -11.13
CA VAL A 5 0.77 -5.50 -10.55
C VAL A 5 0.07 -5.33 -9.20
N VAL A 6 0.85 -5.25 -8.12
CA VAL A 6 0.33 -5.12 -6.75
C VAL A 6 0.66 -3.74 -6.21
N TYR A 7 -0.37 -2.97 -5.84
CA TYR A 7 -0.17 -1.76 -5.04
C TYR A 7 0.01 -2.14 -3.56
N ALA A 8 1.22 -1.95 -3.03
CA ALA A 8 1.61 -2.30 -1.66
C ALA A 8 1.47 -1.10 -0.69
N ALA A 9 0.26 -0.94 -0.16
CA ALA A 9 -0.06 0.04 0.87
C ALA A 9 0.42 -0.47 2.24
N GLY A 10 1.28 0.29 2.93
CA GLY A 10 1.84 -0.14 4.20
C GLY A 10 2.89 0.83 4.72
N GLU A 11 3.40 0.56 5.90
CA GLU A 11 4.47 1.36 6.50
C GLU A 11 5.79 1.24 5.71
N ILE A 12 6.74 2.13 6.01
CA ILE A 12 8.01 2.29 5.26
C ILE A 12 9.24 2.09 6.15
N HIS A 13 9.06 1.51 7.33
CA HIS A 13 10.07 1.32 8.37
C HIS A 13 10.42 -0.16 8.58
N SER A 14 9.94 -1.08 7.72
CA SER A 14 10.34 -2.48 7.70
C SER A 14 10.41 -3.02 6.26
N GLU A 15 10.94 -4.24 6.14
CA GLU A 15 11.19 -4.93 4.86
C GLU A 15 9.97 -5.74 4.36
N TRP A 16 8.77 -5.48 4.88
CA TRP A 16 7.58 -6.30 4.60
C TRP A 16 7.23 -6.41 3.10
N ARG A 17 7.56 -5.40 2.29
CA ARG A 17 7.36 -5.44 0.83
C ARG A 17 8.31 -6.45 0.16
N ASP A 18 9.53 -6.55 0.66
CA ASP A 18 10.51 -7.52 0.20
C ASP A 18 10.15 -8.93 0.67
N GLU A 19 9.60 -9.06 1.89
CA GLU A 19 9.02 -10.31 2.37
C GLU A 19 7.85 -10.78 1.49
N LEU A 20 6.91 -9.88 1.18
CA LEU A 20 5.79 -10.17 0.28
C LEU A 20 6.28 -10.63 -1.09
N ARG A 21 7.28 -9.95 -1.66
CA ARG A 21 7.90 -10.35 -2.93
C ARG A 21 8.50 -11.76 -2.84
N GLY A 22 9.26 -12.04 -1.78
CA GLY A 22 9.84 -13.37 -1.56
C GLY A 22 8.78 -14.47 -1.43
N TYR A 23 7.64 -14.19 -0.80
CA TYR A 23 6.53 -15.16 -0.72
C TYR A 23 5.84 -15.38 -2.05
N LEU A 24 5.65 -14.34 -2.87
CA LEU A 24 5.10 -14.45 -4.22
C LEU A 24 6.01 -15.25 -5.14
N GLU A 25 7.32 -15.00 -5.10
CA GLU A 25 8.33 -15.77 -5.84
C GLU A 25 8.30 -17.25 -5.44
N ALA A 26 8.19 -17.56 -4.14
CA ALA A 26 8.13 -18.93 -3.64
C ALA A 26 6.90 -19.72 -4.12
N VAL A 27 5.82 -19.03 -4.51
CA VAL A 27 4.61 -19.62 -5.10
C VAL A 27 4.53 -19.43 -6.62
N ASN A 28 5.64 -19.10 -7.28
CA ASN A 28 5.78 -18.93 -8.74
C ASN A 28 4.92 -17.79 -9.34
N VAL A 29 4.66 -16.73 -8.57
CA VAL A 29 4.02 -15.50 -9.06
C VAL A 29 5.07 -14.42 -9.26
N GLU A 30 5.16 -13.86 -10.47
CA GLU A 30 5.97 -12.68 -10.76
C GLU A 30 5.10 -11.44 -10.54
N ALA A 31 5.50 -10.59 -9.59
CA ALA A 31 4.70 -9.44 -9.21
C ALA A 31 5.51 -8.14 -9.32
N GLU A 32 4.96 -7.17 -10.04
CA GLU A 32 5.43 -5.78 -9.95
C GLU A 32 4.84 -5.15 -8.68
N ILE A 33 5.68 -4.95 -7.67
CA ILE A 33 5.28 -4.25 -6.45
C ILE A 33 5.45 -2.75 -6.64
N ILE A 34 4.34 -2.03 -6.70
CA ILE A 34 4.28 -0.56 -6.78
C ILE A 34 3.65 0.03 -5.52
N GLY A 35 3.83 1.33 -5.27
CA GLY A 35 3.29 1.90 -4.04
C GLY A 35 3.71 3.34 -3.71
N PRO A 36 3.47 3.77 -2.45
CA PRO A 36 3.84 5.09 -1.97
C PRO A 36 5.36 5.35 -2.06
N GLN A 37 5.78 6.60 -1.89
CA GLN A 37 7.20 6.92 -1.77
C GLN A 37 7.73 6.41 -0.43
N GLU A 38 8.71 5.51 -0.49
CA GLU A 38 9.25 4.83 0.69
C GLU A 38 10.39 5.63 1.37
N GLN A 39 11.01 6.55 0.64
CA GLN A 39 12.04 7.43 1.19
C GLN A 39 11.38 8.65 1.84
N HIS A 40 11.40 8.70 3.18
CA HIS A 40 10.73 9.75 3.96
C HIS A 40 11.16 11.17 3.53
N ASP A 41 12.46 11.46 3.49
CA ASP A 41 12.96 12.78 3.12
C ASP A 41 12.54 13.18 1.71
N ARG A 42 12.55 12.22 0.77
CA ARG A 42 12.07 12.44 -0.59
C ARG A 42 10.58 12.75 -0.61
N SER A 43 9.77 12.00 0.14
CA SER A 43 8.32 12.19 0.26
C SER A 43 7.97 13.57 0.81
N ASP A 44 8.73 14.04 1.80
CA ASP A 44 8.52 15.33 2.44
C ASP A 44 8.98 16.51 1.56
N SER A 45 10.13 16.38 0.88
CA SER A 45 10.73 17.47 0.11
C SER A 45 10.16 17.63 -1.30
N VAL A 46 9.50 16.59 -1.85
CA VAL A 46 9.14 16.53 -3.29
C VAL A 46 8.34 17.72 -3.77
N GLY A 47 7.49 18.28 -2.92
CA GLY A 47 6.72 19.47 -3.27
C GLY A 47 7.60 20.68 -3.55
N GLU A 48 8.60 20.92 -2.71
CA GLU A 48 9.54 22.02 -2.85
C GLU A 48 10.55 21.80 -3.98
N ASP A 49 10.98 20.55 -4.19
CA ASP A 49 11.89 20.20 -5.28
C ASP A 49 11.28 20.47 -6.66
N ILE A 50 9.95 20.39 -6.79
CA ILE A 50 9.24 20.58 -8.05
C ILE A 50 8.71 22.01 -8.20
N LEU A 51 8.11 22.57 -7.15
CA LEU A 51 7.39 23.85 -7.22
C LEU A 51 8.10 25.01 -6.51
N GLY A 52 9.31 24.77 -5.99
CA GLY A 52 10.10 25.75 -5.25
C GLY A 52 9.68 25.89 -3.78
N SER A 53 10.36 26.77 -3.05
CA SER A 53 10.15 26.98 -1.61
C SER A 53 8.69 27.31 -1.27
N GLN A 54 8.16 26.67 -0.22
CA GLN A 54 6.80 26.93 0.23
C GLN A 54 6.73 28.01 1.33
N PRO A 55 5.62 28.77 1.44
CA PRO A 55 5.52 29.89 2.38
C PRO A 55 5.68 29.54 3.85
N ASN A 56 5.39 28.29 4.24
CA ASN A 56 5.56 27.76 5.59
C ASN A 56 5.40 26.22 5.59
N ALA A 57 5.66 25.60 6.74
CA ALA A 57 5.57 24.15 6.94
C ALA A 57 4.22 23.56 6.51
N ARG A 58 3.09 24.22 6.79
CA ARG A 58 1.76 23.74 6.33
C ARG A 58 1.70 23.62 4.81
N TYR A 59 2.26 24.57 4.06
CA TYR A 59 2.29 24.50 2.61
C TYR A 59 3.33 23.51 2.09
N ARG A 60 4.49 23.38 2.75
CA ARG A 60 5.46 22.32 2.46
C ARG A 60 4.78 20.95 2.48
N ASP A 61 4.11 20.64 3.59
CA ASP A 61 3.42 19.36 3.77
C ASP A 61 2.26 19.19 2.78
N LEU A 62 1.45 20.25 2.56
CA LEU A 62 0.33 20.19 1.62
C LEU A 62 0.78 19.93 0.17
N ILE A 63 1.85 20.59 -0.26
CA ILE A 63 2.35 20.41 -1.63
C ILE A 63 3.04 19.05 -1.78
N GLY A 64 3.84 18.62 -0.80
CA GLY A 64 4.40 17.26 -0.76
C GLY A 64 3.30 16.20 -0.86
N ALA A 65 2.26 16.33 -0.04
CA ALA A 65 1.10 15.45 -0.05
C ALA A 65 0.35 15.45 -1.40
N ARG A 66 0.23 16.60 -2.08
CA ARG A 66 -0.40 16.68 -3.42
C ARG A 66 0.38 15.91 -4.48
N VAL A 67 1.71 16.02 -4.47
CA VAL A 67 2.55 15.26 -5.42
C VAL A 67 2.47 13.76 -5.11
N ASN A 68 2.49 13.36 -3.84
CA ASN A 68 2.30 11.97 -3.45
C ASN A 68 0.90 11.46 -3.82
N THR A 69 -0.14 12.28 -3.68
CA THR A 69 -1.50 11.94 -4.11
C THR A 69 -1.58 11.68 -5.61
N LEU A 70 -0.87 12.46 -6.43
CA LEU A 70 -0.76 12.22 -7.87
C LEU A 70 -0.13 10.86 -8.14
N ARG A 71 1.01 10.56 -7.49
CA ARG A 71 1.69 9.25 -7.60
C ARG A 71 0.75 8.11 -7.22
N THR A 72 0.17 8.15 -6.02
CA THR A 72 -0.73 7.11 -5.51
C THR A 72 -1.89 6.85 -6.46
N ARG A 73 -2.57 7.90 -6.95
CA ARG A 73 -3.70 7.74 -7.89
C ARG A 73 -3.28 7.08 -9.20
N VAL A 74 -2.15 7.48 -9.78
CA VAL A 74 -1.67 6.90 -11.03
C VAL A 74 -1.26 5.44 -10.83
N LEU A 75 -0.55 5.12 -9.74
CA LEU A 75 -0.11 3.76 -9.47
C LEU A 75 -1.27 2.83 -9.14
N MET A 76 -2.25 3.31 -8.36
CA MET A 76 -3.44 2.52 -8.03
C MET A 76 -4.31 2.23 -9.26
N GLN A 77 -4.31 3.11 -10.28
CA GLN A 77 -4.97 2.85 -11.57
C GLN A 77 -4.25 1.82 -12.44
N ARG A 78 -2.99 1.51 -12.14
CA ARG A 78 -2.18 0.53 -12.87
C ARG A 78 -2.10 -0.83 -12.18
N ALA A 79 -2.52 -0.89 -10.92
CA ALA A 79 -2.51 -2.12 -10.15
C ALA A 79 -3.71 -3.01 -10.52
N ASP A 80 -3.49 -4.32 -10.45
CA ASP A 80 -4.55 -5.34 -10.56
C ASP A 80 -5.23 -5.58 -9.22
N LEU A 81 -4.48 -5.41 -8.11
CA LEU A 81 -5.01 -5.44 -6.74
C LEU A 81 -4.18 -4.59 -5.78
N CYS A 82 -4.76 -4.29 -4.62
CA CYS A 82 -4.08 -3.62 -3.51
C CYS A 82 -3.85 -4.60 -2.36
N VAL A 83 -2.63 -4.62 -1.81
CA VAL A 83 -2.33 -5.25 -0.52
C VAL A 83 -2.14 -4.13 0.50
N ALA A 84 -3.02 -4.06 1.50
CA ALA A 84 -2.88 -3.14 2.63
C ALA A 84 -2.36 -3.89 3.85
N PHE A 85 -1.09 -3.65 4.21
CA PHE A 85 -0.42 -4.29 5.33
C PHE A 85 -0.43 -3.41 6.58
N PHE A 86 -1.00 -3.90 7.67
CA PHE A 86 -1.04 -3.27 8.99
C PHE A 86 -0.16 -4.03 9.98
N GLY A 87 1.07 -3.53 10.17
CA GLY A 87 2.03 -4.04 11.14
C GLY A 87 1.76 -3.54 12.57
N PRO A 88 2.41 -4.12 13.59
CA PRO A 88 2.02 -3.91 14.99
C PRO A 88 2.47 -2.56 15.59
N LYS A 89 3.49 -1.92 15.02
CA LYS A 89 4.22 -0.85 15.72
C LYS A 89 3.74 0.57 15.40
N TYR A 90 3.27 0.82 14.17
CA TYR A 90 3.09 2.19 13.67
C TYR A 90 1.62 2.51 13.41
N LYS A 91 1.25 3.78 13.58
CA LYS A 91 -0.06 4.28 13.14
C LYS A 91 -0.04 4.45 11.63
N GLN A 92 -0.91 3.73 10.93
CA GLN A 92 -0.86 3.61 9.48
C GLN A 92 -2.05 4.30 8.80
N TRP A 93 -2.23 5.59 9.07
CA TRP A 93 -3.34 6.38 8.50
C TRP A 93 -3.29 6.43 6.97
N ASN A 94 -2.09 6.55 6.39
CA ASN A 94 -1.91 6.52 4.94
C ASN A 94 -2.30 5.16 4.36
N THR A 95 -1.93 4.06 5.02
CA THR A 95 -2.36 2.70 4.60
C THR A 95 -3.88 2.55 4.63
N ALA A 96 -4.55 3.07 5.67
CA ALA A 96 -6.01 3.06 5.74
C ALA A 96 -6.65 3.92 4.64
N ALA A 97 -6.07 5.08 4.34
CA ALA A 97 -6.52 5.96 3.27
C ALA A 97 -6.34 5.31 1.88
N ASP A 98 -5.20 4.65 1.64
CA ASP A 98 -4.91 3.92 0.40
C ASP A 98 -5.85 2.72 0.26
N GLY A 99 -6.04 1.92 1.31
CA GLY A 99 -6.96 0.78 1.31
C GLY A 99 -8.41 1.20 1.04
N GLY A 100 -8.88 2.27 1.68
CA GLY A 100 -10.19 2.84 1.40
C GLY A 100 -10.30 3.40 -0.03
N SER A 101 -9.24 4.00 -0.56
CA SER A 101 -9.20 4.49 -1.94
C SER A 101 -9.21 3.36 -2.97
N ALA A 102 -8.55 2.25 -2.69
CA ALA A 102 -8.58 1.04 -3.52
C ALA A 102 -10.01 0.49 -3.61
N VAL A 103 -10.68 0.31 -2.47
CA VAL A 103 -12.08 -0.11 -2.41
C VAL A 103 -12.98 0.85 -3.21
N ALA A 104 -12.83 2.16 -3.00
CA ALA A 104 -13.64 3.17 -3.70
C ALA A 104 -13.41 3.17 -5.22
N ALA A 105 -12.22 2.77 -5.68
CA ALA A 105 -11.87 2.62 -7.08
C ALA A 105 -12.30 1.28 -7.69
N GLY A 106 -12.87 0.37 -6.90
CA GLY A 106 -13.23 -0.99 -7.33
C GLY A 106 -12.03 -1.93 -7.49
N LEU A 107 -10.86 -1.55 -6.95
CA LEU A 107 -9.66 -2.37 -6.95
C LEU A 107 -9.76 -3.42 -5.83
N PRO A 108 -9.59 -4.72 -6.11
CA PRO A 108 -9.62 -5.76 -5.09
C PRO A 108 -8.61 -5.45 -3.97
N LEU A 109 -9.06 -5.55 -2.72
CA LEU A 109 -8.25 -5.26 -1.54
C LEU A 109 -8.00 -6.54 -0.75
N ILE A 110 -6.72 -6.89 -0.60
CA ILE A 110 -6.25 -7.84 0.41
C ILE A 110 -5.79 -7.04 1.63
N LEU A 111 -6.51 -7.19 2.75
CA LEU A 111 -6.13 -6.59 4.02
C LEU A 111 -5.29 -7.61 4.81
N VAL A 112 -4.04 -7.24 5.12
CA VAL A 112 -3.16 -8.04 5.97
C VAL A 112 -3.05 -7.34 7.32
N ARG A 113 -3.53 -7.95 8.40
CA ARG A 113 -3.54 -7.30 9.72
C ARG A 113 -3.30 -8.28 10.86
N ALA A 114 -2.59 -7.83 11.90
CA ALA A 114 -2.49 -8.56 13.16
C ALA A 114 -3.80 -8.47 13.99
N ASP A 115 -3.98 -9.41 14.94
CA ASP A 115 -5.15 -9.49 15.83
C ASP A 115 -5.43 -8.19 16.60
N GLU A 116 -4.39 -7.49 17.01
CA GLU A 116 -4.49 -6.22 17.74
C GLU A 116 -5.22 -5.12 16.95
N HIS A 117 -5.28 -5.23 15.62
CA HIS A 117 -5.92 -4.26 14.74
C HIS A 117 -7.36 -4.62 14.35
N VAL A 118 -7.90 -5.78 14.77
CA VAL A 118 -9.26 -6.24 14.42
C VAL A 118 -10.32 -5.17 14.67
N HIS A 119 -10.33 -4.58 15.87
CA HIS A 119 -11.36 -3.58 16.21
C HIS A 119 -11.14 -2.26 15.46
N ALA A 120 -9.89 -1.83 15.31
CA ALA A 120 -9.54 -0.57 14.66
C ALA A 120 -9.78 -0.59 13.15
N LEU A 121 -9.73 -1.78 12.53
CA LEU A 121 -9.87 -1.96 11.09
C LEU A 121 -11.22 -2.55 10.67
N LYS A 122 -12.16 -2.79 11.58
CA LYS A 122 -13.42 -3.50 11.29
C LYS A 122 -14.22 -2.92 10.11
N GLU A 123 -14.22 -1.60 9.90
CA GLU A 123 -14.88 -0.96 8.76
C GLU A 123 -14.16 -1.23 7.44
N LEU A 124 -12.82 -1.20 7.43
CA LEU A 124 -12.03 -1.51 6.24
C LEU A 124 -12.04 -3.01 5.94
N ASP A 125 -12.02 -3.84 6.98
CA ASP A 125 -12.14 -5.30 6.91
C ASP A 125 -13.46 -5.73 6.26
N ALA A 126 -14.58 -5.10 6.67
CA ALA A 126 -15.88 -5.34 6.06
C ALA A 126 -15.97 -4.95 4.57
N LEU A 127 -15.04 -4.11 4.09
CA LEU A 127 -14.95 -3.67 2.69
C LEU A 127 -13.88 -4.41 1.90
N ALA A 128 -12.95 -5.10 2.56
CA ALA A 128 -11.87 -5.82 1.91
C ALA A 128 -12.43 -7.00 1.11
N THR A 129 -11.79 -7.30 -0.02
CA THR A 129 -12.11 -8.50 -0.81
C THR A 129 -11.71 -9.76 -0.05
N LEU A 130 -10.56 -9.70 0.64
CA LEU A 130 -10.05 -10.76 1.49
C LEU A 130 -9.27 -10.15 2.66
N THR A 131 -9.46 -10.69 3.85
CA THR A 131 -8.63 -10.36 5.02
C THR A 131 -7.83 -11.59 5.44
N VAL A 132 -6.54 -11.38 5.69
CA VAL A 132 -5.60 -12.41 6.14
C VAL A 132 -4.72 -11.88 7.28
N ASP A 133 -4.11 -12.80 8.02
CA ASP A 133 -3.28 -12.45 9.17
C ASP A 133 -1.79 -12.31 8.80
N THR A 134 -1.37 -12.92 7.68
CA THR A 134 0.03 -12.95 7.28
C THR A 134 0.27 -12.66 5.79
N LEU A 135 1.48 -12.20 5.46
CA LEU A 135 1.89 -11.96 4.07
C LEU A 135 1.96 -13.25 3.25
N GLN A 136 2.26 -14.39 3.88
CA GLN A 136 2.26 -15.70 3.23
C GLN A 136 0.86 -16.09 2.76
N GLN A 137 -0.16 -15.85 3.61
CA GLN A 137 -1.56 -16.08 3.23
C GLN A 137 -1.98 -15.14 2.08
N ALA A 138 -1.52 -13.88 2.10
CA ALA A 138 -1.75 -12.95 0.99
C ALA A 138 -1.13 -13.48 -0.32
N ALA A 139 0.13 -13.93 -0.29
CA ALA A 139 0.79 -14.49 -1.46
C ALA A 139 0.10 -15.76 -2.00
N GLN A 140 -0.37 -16.64 -1.11
CA GLN A 140 -1.17 -17.82 -1.49
C GLN A 140 -2.49 -17.44 -2.16
N ALA A 141 -3.20 -16.44 -1.62
CA ALA A 141 -4.43 -15.93 -2.22
C ALA A 141 -4.19 -15.30 -3.60
N ILE A 142 -3.06 -14.62 -3.79
CA ILE A 142 -2.66 -14.07 -5.09
C ILE A 142 -2.32 -15.20 -6.08
N ALA A 143 -1.58 -16.22 -5.65
CA ALA A 143 -1.25 -17.37 -6.50
C ALA A 143 -2.49 -18.12 -7.01
N TYR A 144 -3.52 -18.24 -6.17
CA TYR A 144 -4.79 -18.88 -6.53
C TYR A 144 -5.50 -18.22 -7.73
N ILE A 145 -5.23 -16.94 -8.03
CA ILE A 145 -5.78 -16.24 -9.20
C ILE A 145 -5.36 -16.93 -10.52
N PHE A 146 -4.24 -17.65 -10.52
CA PHE A 146 -3.60 -18.22 -11.71
C PHE A 146 -3.69 -19.75 -11.81
N GLU A 147 -4.44 -20.40 -10.92
CA GLU A 147 -4.79 -21.82 -11.06
C GLU A 147 -5.81 -22.06 -12.18
#